data_AF-A0A965VLK7-F1
#
_entry.id   AF-A0A965VLK7-F1
#
_cell.length_a   1.000
_cell.length_b   1.000
_cell.length_c   1.000
_cell.angle_alpha   90.00
_cell.angle_beta   90.00
_cell.angle_gamma   90.00
#
_symmetry.space_group_name_H-M   'P 1'
#
loop_
_entity.id
_entity.type
_entity.pdbx_description
1 polymer ?
#
loop_
_entity_poly.entity_id
_entity_poly.type
_entity_poly.pdbx_seq_one_letter_code
_entity_poly.pdbx_strand_id
1 'polypeptide(L)'
;MIDMPQEKFLAFKGLKQYDPGMGWASVHNFAETPETQVNKAPQASDHLDDATVTDSGLQAALDSARMEGAHSAAEVLHDPLLGELFEQLHQPPKDELAQSWKLIAQSVNLLSQRMAQQRELRDHMAKIEQELELLRQNILHDLKEIQRASDSQLSMARLRAEVSSLAQARLSSRLRQTHT
;
A
#
# COMPACT_ATOMS: atom_id res chain seq x y z
N MET A 1 7.79 -34.37 3.66
CA MET A 1 6.73 -33.36 3.82
C MET A 1 6.79 -32.91 5.26
N ILE A 2 7.30 -31.70 5.51
CA ILE A 2 7.39 -31.14 6.86
C ILE A 2 6.10 -30.34 7.04
N ASP A 3 5.17 -30.88 7.81
CA ASP A 3 4.03 -30.13 8.34
C ASP A 3 4.59 -29.07 9.29
N MET A 4 4.46 -27.80 8.92
CA MET A 4 4.63 -26.72 9.89
C MET A 4 3.39 -26.69 10.79
N PRO A 5 3.55 -26.73 12.13
CA PRO A 5 2.42 -26.57 13.03
C PRO A 5 1.82 -25.18 12.80
N GLN A 6 0.51 -25.13 12.52
CA GLN A 6 -0.22 -23.88 12.45
C GLN A 6 -0.17 -23.22 13.84
N GLU A 7 0.67 -22.19 13.96
CA GLU A 7 0.73 -21.33 15.13
C GLU A 7 -0.66 -20.72 15.32
N LYS A 8 -1.36 -21.16 16.37
CA LYS A 8 -2.62 -20.56 16.83
C LYS A 8 -2.33 -19.16 17.34
N PHE A 9 -2.33 -18.18 16.44
CA PHE A 9 -2.18 -16.78 16.82
C PHE A 9 -3.40 -16.33 17.64
N LEU A 10 -3.13 -15.68 18.76
CA LEU A 10 -4.16 -15.02 19.56
C LEU A 10 -4.76 -13.90 18.71
N ALA A 11 -5.99 -14.12 18.26
CA ALA A 11 -6.69 -13.20 17.39
C ALA A 11 -7.26 -12.02 18.19
N PHE A 12 -6.45 -10.99 18.39
CA PHE A 12 -6.90 -9.74 19.02
C PHE A 12 -7.53 -8.80 17.99
N LYS A 13 -8.66 -8.17 18.37
CA LYS A 13 -9.27 -7.11 17.55
C LYS A 13 -8.25 -5.98 17.34
N GLY A 14 -8.01 -5.61 16.08
CA GLY A 14 -7.08 -4.54 15.71
C GLY A 14 -5.65 -4.99 15.43
N LEU A 15 -5.34 -6.28 15.46
CA LEU A 15 -4.04 -6.79 15.02
C LEU A 15 -3.93 -6.65 13.50
N LYS A 16 -2.91 -5.92 13.02
CA LYS A 16 -2.56 -5.87 11.60
C LYS A 16 -1.62 -7.03 11.32
N GLN A 17 -1.95 -7.87 10.36
CA GLN A 17 -1.09 -8.97 9.92
C GLN A 17 -0.41 -8.57 8.62
N TYR A 18 0.85 -8.94 8.48
CA TYR A 18 1.61 -8.72 7.27
C TYR A 18 1.48 -9.95 6.35
N ASP A 19 0.98 -9.74 5.14
CA ASP A 19 1.02 -10.71 4.04
C ASP A 19 2.05 -10.22 3.00
N PRO A 20 3.05 -11.03 2.61
CA PRO A 20 4.04 -10.67 1.60
C PRO A 20 3.46 -10.23 0.23
N GLY A 21 2.25 -10.65 -0.13
CA GLY A 21 1.59 -10.24 -1.38
C GLY A 21 0.85 -8.89 -1.28
N MET A 22 0.20 -8.63 -0.15
CA MET A 22 -0.73 -7.50 0.03
C MET A 22 -0.24 -6.40 0.98
N GLY A 23 0.81 -6.65 1.78
CA GLY A 23 1.30 -5.72 2.81
C GLY A 23 0.57 -5.87 4.16
N TRP A 24 0.56 -4.80 4.96
CA TRP A 24 -0.17 -4.76 6.24
C TRP A 24 -1.67 -4.62 5.99
N ALA A 25 -2.40 -5.72 6.01
CA ALA A 25 -3.86 -5.70 5.97
C ALA A 25 -4.42 -5.74 7.40
N SER A 26 -5.46 -4.94 7.67
CA SER A 26 -6.24 -5.08 8.90
C SER A 26 -6.97 -6.42 8.86
N VAL A 27 -6.72 -7.28 9.84
CA VAL A 27 -7.39 -8.57 9.96
C VAL A 27 -8.79 -8.32 10.51
N HIS A 28 -9.82 -8.39 9.67
CA HIS A 28 -11.21 -8.44 10.15
C HIS A 28 -11.42 -9.83 10.73
N ASN A 29 -11.32 -9.92 12.06
CA ASN A 29 -11.64 -11.12 12.80
C ASN A 29 -13.05 -11.60 12.44
N PHE A 30 -13.16 -12.80 11.89
CA PHE A 30 -14.43 -13.47 11.61
C PHE A 30 -15.19 -13.75 12.92
N ALA A 31 -15.90 -12.75 13.39
CA ALA A 31 -17.10 -12.94 14.19
C ALA A 31 -18.21 -12.23 13.42
N GLU A 32 -18.92 -13.01 12.60
CA GLU A 32 -20.21 -12.61 12.07
C GLU A 32 -21.10 -12.14 13.22
N THR A 33 -21.57 -10.91 13.14
CA THR A 33 -22.94 -10.54 13.54
C THR A 33 -23.35 -9.36 12.65
N PRO A 34 -24.45 -9.50 11.89
CA PRO A 34 -24.88 -8.48 10.95
C PRO A 34 -25.68 -7.38 11.66
N GLU A 35 -25.74 -6.20 11.03
CA GLU A 35 -26.63 -5.06 11.30
C GLU A 35 -26.30 -4.26 12.58
N THR A 36 -26.12 -2.94 12.56
CA THR A 36 -27.11 -1.97 12.11
C THR A 36 -26.43 -0.61 11.86
N GLN A 37 -26.92 0.11 10.85
CA GLN A 37 -26.71 1.54 10.66
C GLN A 37 -27.21 2.34 11.87
N VAL A 38 -26.66 3.54 12.10
CA VAL A 38 -27.36 4.83 12.31
C VAL A 38 -26.48 5.81 13.10
N ASN A 39 -26.19 6.94 12.44
CA ASN A 39 -25.98 8.32 12.90
C ASN A 39 -25.75 8.68 14.38
N LYS A 40 -24.95 9.74 14.50
CA LYS A 40 -25.18 11.04 15.21
C LYS A 40 -24.26 11.32 16.40
N ALA A 41 -23.43 12.35 16.23
CA ALA A 41 -23.02 13.22 17.35
C ALA A 41 -24.27 13.87 17.97
N PRO A 42 -24.26 14.14 19.29
CA PRO A 42 -24.28 15.55 19.70
C PRO A 42 -23.52 15.88 21.00
N GLN A 43 -23.21 17.18 21.12
CA GLN A 43 -22.82 17.92 22.32
C GLN A 43 -23.98 18.01 23.34
N ALA A 44 -23.66 18.11 24.66
CA ALA A 44 -24.32 18.96 25.67
C ALA A 44 -23.63 18.74 27.05
N SER A 45 -22.97 19.73 27.65
CA SER A 45 -23.46 20.69 28.68
C SER A 45 -24.07 20.10 29.96
N ASP A 46 -23.33 20.33 31.06
CA ASP A 46 -23.73 20.92 32.35
C ASP A 46 -24.73 20.19 33.27
N HIS A 47 -24.22 19.79 34.45
CA HIS A 47 -24.98 19.80 35.70
C HIS A 47 -24.01 20.02 36.87
N LEU A 48 -24.03 21.24 37.39
CA LEU A 48 -23.43 21.65 38.66
C LEU A 48 -24.27 21.11 39.82
N ASP A 49 -23.60 20.61 40.86
CA ASP A 49 -24.11 20.61 42.23
C ASP A 49 -23.04 21.20 43.17
N ASP A 50 -23.56 22.02 44.07
CA ASP A 50 -22.97 23.02 44.94
C ASP A 50 -22.28 22.41 46.17
N ALA A 51 -21.06 22.87 46.47
CA ALA A 51 -20.44 22.74 47.80
C ALA A 51 -19.45 23.89 48.00
N THR A 52 -19.93 24.96 48.64
CA THR A 52 -19.15 26.08 49.15
C THR A 52 -18.06 25.61 50.13
N VAL A 53 -16.82 25.49 49.66
CA VAL A 53 -15.62 25.34 50.51
C VAL A 53 -14.95 26.70 50.63
N THR A 54 -14.88 27.23 51.84
CA THR A 54 -14.27 28.53 52.16
C THR A 54 -12.76 28.52 51.88
N ASP A 55 -12.34 29.41 50.98
CA ASP A 55 -10.97 29.62 50.47
C ASP A 55 -9.92 29.92 51.58
N SER A 56 -10.35 30.50 52.71
CA SER A 56 -9.45 30.92 53.79
C SER A 56 -8.81 29.78 54.59
N GLY A 57 -9.45 28.61 54.67
CA GLY A 57 -8.92 27.46 55.41
C GLY A 57 -7.86 26.67 54.63
N LEU A 58 -8.03 26.59 53.30
CA LEU A 58 -7.07 25.93 52.41
C LEU A 58 -5.79 26.75 52.28
N GLN A 59 -5.90 28.09 52.21
CA GLN A 59 -4.74 28.97 52.11
C GLN A 59 -3.85 28.90 53.35
N ALA A 60 -4.45 28.88 54.56
CA ALA A 60 -3.71 28.77 55.81
C ALA A 60 -3.03 27.39 55.98
N ALA A 61 -3.68 26.32 55.54
CA ALA A 61 -3.09 24.98 55.53
C ALA A 61 -1.92 24.87 54.51
N LEU A 62 -2.04 25.54 53.36
CA LEU A 62 -0.98 25.59 52.35
C LEU A 62 0.24 26.38 52.84
N ASP A 63 0.03 27.50 53.52
CA ASP A 63 1.10 28.35 54.05
C ASP A 63 1.84 27.68 55.24
N SER A 64 1.12 26.97 56.11
CA SER A 64 1.74 26.15 57.16
C SER A 64 2.53 24.97 56.59
N ALA A 65 1.99 24.26 55.58
CA ALA A 65 2.71 23.18 54.91
C ALA A 65 3.94 23.67 54.14
N ARG A 66 3.91 24.91 53.63
CA ARG A 66 5.04 25.54 52.93
C ARG A 66 6.17 25.96 53.87
N MET A 67 5.85 26.39 55.10
CA MET A 67 6.88 26.68 56.11
C MET A 67 7.51 25.41 56.70
N GLU A 68 6.72 24.37 57.01
CA GLU A 68 7.27 23.09 57.51
C GLU A 68 8.05 22.33 56.42
N GLY A 69 7.56 22.35 55.18
CA GLY A 69 8.23 21.73 54.03
C GLY A 69 9.55 22.41 53.65
N ALA A 70 9.70 23.72 53.85
CA ALA A 70 10.92 24.45 53.51
C ALA A 70 12.08 24.14 54.48
N HIS A 71 11.79 23.90 55.76
CA HIS A 71 12.82 23.59 56.75
C HIS A 71 13.33 22.15 56.66
N SER A 72 12.45 21.16 56.39
CA SER A 72 12.89 19.79 56.10
C SER A 72 13.50 19.63 54.70
N ALA A 73 13.06 20.39 53.70
CA ALA A 73 13.67 20.36 52.37
C ALA A 73 15.11 20.89 52.39
N ALA A 74 15.43 21.88 53.23
CA ALA A 74 16.79 22.42 53.36
C ALA A 74 17.76 21.44 54.06
N GLU A 75 17.28 20.66 55.03
CA GLU A 75 18.10 19.67 55.75
C GLU A 75 18.31 18.39 54.92
N VAL A 76 17.32 18.00 54.11
CA VAL A 76 17.40 16.90 53.13
C VAL A 76 18.21 17.30 51.87
N LEU A 77 18.30 18.60 51.56
CA LEU A 77 19.13 19.12 50.46
C LEU A 77 20.64 19.01 50.71
N HIS A 78 21.06 18.84 51.97
CA HIS A 78 22.46 18.84 52.37
C HIS A 78 23.04 17.45 52.61
N ASP A 79 22.28 16.39 52.34
CA ASP A 79 22.83 15.04 52.34
C ASP A 79 23.58 14.80 51.01
N PRO A 80 24.93 14.68 51.02
CA PRO A 80 25.73 14.51 49.80
C PRO A 80 25.35 13.24 49.02
N LEU A 81 24.77 12.22 49.68
CA LEU A 81 24.30 11.01 49.01
C LEU A 81 22.97 11.23 48.27
N LEU A 82 22.09 12.07 48.81
CA LEU A 82 20.85 12.46 48.12
C LEU A 82 21.13 13.44 46.98
N GLY A 83 22.14 14.31 47.13
CA GLY A 83 22.65 15.16 46.06
C GLY A 83 23.17 14.34 44.88
N GLU A 84 23.99 13.32 45.12
CA GLU A 84 24.50 12.41 44.07
C GLU A 84 23.39 11.55 43.44
N LEU A 85 22.40 11.11 44.21
CA LEU A 85 21.25 10.36 43.67
C LEU A 85 20.31 11.24 42.85
N PHE A 86 20.08 12.49 43.27
CA PHE A 86 19.35 13.46 42.46
C PHE A 86 20.16 13.89 41.24
N GLU A 87 21.49 13.96 41.30
CA GLU A 87 22.36 14.17 40.14
C GLU A 87 22.27 12.97 39.17
N GLN A 88 22.20 11.73 39.68
CA GLN A 88 21.97 10.52 38.90
C GLN A 88 20.56 10.43 38.30
N LEU A 89 19.56 11.02 38.96
CA LEU A 89 18.17 11.10 38.49
C LEU A 89 17.95 12.28 37.53
N HIS A 90 18.67 13.38 37.72
CA HIS A 90 18.70 14.55 36.84
C HIS A 90 19.62 14.36 35.64
N GLN A 91 20.50 13.35 35.63
CA GLN A 91 21.12 12.88 34.42
C GLN A 91 20.00 12.43 33.48
N PRO A 92 19.76 13.13 32.36
CA PRO A 92 18.70 12.75 31.45
C PRO A 92 18.96 11.30 31.06
N PRO A 93 17.97 10.39 31.21
CA PRO A 93 18.18 8.99 30.90
C PRO A 93 18.76 8.94 29.49
N LYS A 94 19.94 8.33 29.34
CA LYS A 94 20.57 8.13 28.04
C LYS A 94 19.55 7.36 27.21
N ASP A 95 18.86 8.09 26.35
CA ASP A 95 17.67 7.61 25.66
C ASP A 95 18.08 6.70 24.48
N GLU A 96 18.99 5.76 24.75
CA GLU A 96 19.49 4.76 23.81
C GLU A 96 18.33 3.91 23.29
N LEU A 97 17.32 3.68 24.13
CA LEU A 97 16.09 3.02 23.73
C LEU A 97 15.29 3.88 22.73
N ALA A 98 15.04 5.15 22.99
CA ALA A 98 14.34 5.99 22.00
C ALA A 98 15.15 6.17 20.71
N GLN A 99 16.48 6.24 20.78
CA GLN A 99 17.35 6.28 19.60
C GLN A 99 17.25 4.99 18.78
N SER A 100 17.26 3.83 19.43
CA SER A 100 17.08 2.53 18.76
C SER A 100 15.67 2.40 18.16
N TRP A 101 14.62 2.84 18.86
CA TRP A 101 13.26 2.91 18.29
C TRP A 101 13.18 3.86 17.10
N LYS A 102 13.88 5.00 17.14
CA LYS A 102 13.94 5.95 16.01
C LYS A 102 14.66 5.35 14.80
N LEU A 103 15.76 4.63 15.04
CA LEU A 103 16.49 3.89 14.00
C LEU A 103 15.63 2.77 13.38
N ILE A 104 14.92 2.01 14.22
CA ILE A 104 14.00 0.96 13.77
C ILE A 104 12.83 1.59 12.99
N ALA A 105 12.24 2.68 13.46
CA ALA A 105 11.19 3.38 12.73
C ALA A 105 11.68 3.89 11.37
N GLN A 106 12.90 4.43 11.31
CA GLN A 106 13.52 4.86 10.07
C GLN A 106 13.77 3.68 9.11
N SER A 107 14.26 2.55 9.61
CA SER A 107 14.52 1.37 8.78
C SER A 107 13.24 0.74 8.26
N VAL A 108 12.18 0.68 9.07
CA VAL A 108 10.84 0.24 8.66
C VAL A 108 10.24 1.19 7.63
N ASN A 109 10.41 2.51 7.81
CA ASN A 109 9.95 3.49 6.83
C ASN A 109 10.69 3.33 5.48
N LEU A 110 12.01 3.14 5.52
CA LEU A 110 12.81 2.86 4.33
C LEU A 110 12.40 1.55 3.66
N LEU A 111 12.13 0.50 4.43
CA LEU A 111 11.61 -0.77 3.90
C LEU A 111 10.25 -0.56 3.24
N SER A 112 9.34 0.18 3.88
CA SER A 112 8.03 0.50 3.31
C SER A 112 8.16 1.27 1.98
N GLN A 113 9.08 2.24 1.91
CA GLN A 113 9.38 2.96 0.69
C GLN A 113 9.93 2.03 -0.40
N ARG A 114 10.89 1.16 -0.07
CA ARG A 114 11.44 0.18 -1.01
C ARG A 114 10.40 -0.82 -1.49
N MET A 115 9.50 -1.26 -0.61
CA MET A 115 8.39 -2.14 -0.97
C MET A 115 7.39 -1.45 -1.90
N ALA A 116 7.10 -0.17 -1.68
CA ALA A 116 6.27 0.62 -2.59
C ALA A 116 6.91 0.73 -3.98
N GLN A 117 8.21 1.06 -4.03
CA GLN A 117 8.97 1.08 -5.28
C GLN A 117 8.97 -0.29 -5.97
N GLN A 118 9.09 -1.37 -5.21
CA GLN A 118 9.05 -2.73 -5.75
C GLN A 118 7.67 -3.08 -6.34
N ARG A 119 6.57 -2.59 -5.75
CA ARG A 119 5.23 -2.75 -6.33
C ARG A 119 5.10 -1.96 -7.63
N GLU A 120 5.52 -0.70 -7.63
CA GLU A 120 5.50 0.13 -8.83
C GLU A 120 6.29 -0.52 -9.98
N LEU A 121 7.50 -1.02 -9.71
CA LEU A 121 8.29 -1.73 -10.72
C LEU A 121 7.59 -2.99 -11.23
N ARG A 122 6.90 -3.75 -10.37
CA ARG A 122 6.11 -4.91 -10.79
C ARG A 122 4.94 -4.52 -11.67
N ASP A 123 4.23 -3.44 -11.33
CA ASP A 123 3.12 -2.93 -12.12
C ASP A 123 3.60 -2.46 -13.50
N HIS A 124 4.76 -1.79 -13.55
CA HIS A 124 5.40 -1.41 -14.81
C HIS A 124 5.80 -2.61 -15.67
N MET A 125 6.36 -3.68 -15.07
CA MET A 125 6.66 -4.91 -15.80
C MET A 125 5.40 -5.56 -16.37
N ALA A 126 4.34 -5.68 -15.56
CA ALA A 126 3.07 -6.25 -16.00
C ALA A 126 2.46 -5.45 -17.17
N LYS A 127 2.56 -4.11 -17.13
CA LYS A 127 2.13 -3.25 -18.22
C LYS A 127 2.92 -3.50 -19.50
N ILE A 128 4.24 -3.60 -19.42
CA ILE A 128 5.10 -3.89 -20.59
C ILE A 128 4.76 -5.27 -21.18
N GLU A 129 4.54 -6.28 -20.34
CA GLU A 129 4.13 -7.61 -20.80
C GLU A 129 2.80 -7.56 -21.58
N GLN A 130 1.83 -6.80 -21.09
CA GLN A 130 0.56 -6.59 -21.80
C GLN A 130 0.77 -5.87 -23.15
N GLU A 131 1.58 -4.81 -23.19
CA GLU A 131 1.90 -4.08 -24.42
C GLU A 131 2.61 -4.97 -25.44
N LEU A 132 3.55 -5.82 -25.00
CA LEU A 132 4.24 -6.78 -25.86
C LEU A 132 3.28 -7.82 -26.45
N GLU A 133 2.35 -8.35 -25.66
CA GLU A 133 1.37 -9.31 -26.14
C GLU A 133 0.39 -8.67 -27.15
N LEU A 134 -0.06 -7.44 -26.89
CA LEU A 134 -0.87 -6.67 -27.84
C LEU A 134 -0.12 -6.41 -29.16
N LEU A 135 1.14 -5.97 -29.07
CA LEU A 135 1.98 -5.73 -30.24
C LEU A 135 2.16 -7.02 -31.04
N ARG A 136 2.41 -8.15 -30.37
CA ARG A 136 2.53 -9.47 -31.00
C ARG A 136 1.24 -9.85 -31.73
N GLN A 137 0.09 -9.66 -31.11
CA GLN A 137 -1.21 -9.95 -31.73
C GLN A 137 -1.45 -9.07 -32.96
N ASN A 138 -1.14 -7.77 -32.88
CA ASN A 138 -1.23 -6.86 -34.02
C ASN A 138 -0.31 -7.27 -35.16
N ILE A 139 0.95 -7.60 -34.87
CA ILE A 139 1.90 -8.08 -35.89
C ILE A 139 1.37 -9.33 -36.58
N LEU A 140 0.88 -10.33 -35.81
CA LEU A 140 0.31 -11.55 -36.39
C LEU A 140 -0.95 -11.27 -37.23
N HIS A 141 -1.76 -10.31 -36.80
CA HIS A 141 -2.92 -9.86 -37.56
C HIS A 141 -2.49 -9.24 -38.90
N ASP A 142 -1.58 -8.28 -38.88
CA ASP A 142 -1.07 -7.59 -40.06
C ASP A 142 -0.42 -8.58 -41.05
N LEU A 143 0.38 -9.53 -40.55
CA LEU A 143 0.95 -10.61 -41.38
C LEU A 143 -0.13 -11.44 -42.07
N LYS A 144 -1.22 -11.77 -41.37
CA LYS A 144 -2.35 -12.50 -41.93
C LYS A 144 -3.10 -11.68 -42.98
N GLU A 145 -3.25 -10.38 -42.76
CA GLU A 145 -3.83 -9.47 -43.75
C GLU A 145 -2.97 -9.36 -45.01
N ILE A 146 -1.66 -9.19 -44.84
CA ILE A 146 -0.70 -9.17 -45.96
C ILE A 146 -0.76 -10.48 -46.75
N GLN A 147 -0.82 -11.63 -46.07
CA GLN A 147 -0.96 -12.93 -46.72
C GLN A 147 -2.27 -12.99 -47.54
N ARG A 148 -3.41 -12.61 -46.95
CA ARG A 148 -4.70 -12.58 -47.66
C ARG A 148 -4.68 -11.66 -48.87
N ALA A 149 -4.08 -10.47 -48.73
CA ALA A 149 -3.94 -9.53 -49.83
C ALA A 149 -3.07 -10.12 -50.96
N SER A 150 -1.97 -10.79 -50.60
CA SER A 150 -1.07 -11.44 -51.55
C SER A 150 -1.76 -12.60 -52.28
N ASP A 151 -2.50 -13.45 -51.57
CA ASP A 151 -3.29 -14.54 -52.15
C ASP A 151 -4.37 -14.00 -53.11
N SER A 152 -5.04 -12.91 -52.72
CA SER A 152 -6.00 -12.22 -53.57
C SER A 152 -5.33 -11.71 -54.85
N GLN A 153 -4.16 -11.08 -54.75
CA GLN A 153 -3.42 -10.60 -55.93
C GLN A 153 -3.00 -11.75 -56.85
N LEU A 154 -2.53 -12.87 -56.30
CA LEU A 154 -2.21 -14.06 -57.07
C LEU A 154 -3.44 -14.64 -57.78
N SER A 155 -4.59 -14.72 -57.10
CA SER A 155 -5.83 -15.17 -57.71
C SER A 155 -6.28 -14.25 -58.86
N MET A 156 -6.20 -12.93 -58.68
CA MET A 156 -6.51 -11.95 -59.72
C MET A 156 -5.54 -12.04 -60.90
N ALA A 157 -4.25 -12.25 -60.65
CA ALA A 157 -3.25 -12.42 -61.70
C ALA A 157 -3.51 -13.70 -62.52
N ARG A 158 -3.88 -14.80 -61.86
CA ARG A 158 -4.29 -16.05 -62.53
C ARG A 158 -5.52 -15.84 -63.39
N LEU A 159 -6.57 -15.20 -62.86
CA LEU A 159 -7.77 -14.86 -63.64
C LEU A 159 -7.43 -13.99 -64.85
N ARG A 160 -6.56 -12.97 -64.69
CA ARG A 160 -6.10 -12.14 -65.81
C ARG A 160 -5.34 -12.96 -66.87
N ALA A 161 -4.50 -13.91 -66.44
CA ALA A 161 -3.77 -14.79 -67.34
C ALA A 161 -4.69 -15.79 -68.08
N GLU A 162 -5.70 -16.33 -67.40
CA GLU A 162 -6.70 -17.20 -68.00
C GLU A 162 -7.57 -16.44 -69.02
N VAL A 163 -8.03 -15.25 -68.65
CA VAL A 163 -8.80 -14.38 -69.56
C VAL A 163 -7.97 -13.96 -70.75
N SER A 164 -6.70 -13.58 -70.57
CA SER A 164 -5.82 -13.22 -71.68
C SER A 164 -5.54 -14.42 -72.58
N SER A 165 -5.31 -15.60 -72.03
CA SER A 165 -5.16 -16.86 -72.77
C SER A 165 -6.42 -17.21 -73.58
N LEU A 166 -7.61 -17.11 -72.97
CA LEU A 166 -8.88 -17.32 -73.66
C LEU A 166 -9.07 -16.32 -74.81
N ALA A 167 -8.75 -15.05 -74.58
CA ALA A 167 -8.82 -14.02 -75.61
C ALA A 167 -7.84 -14.31 -76.76
N GLN A 168 -6.59 -14.70 -76.45
CA GLN A 168 -5.60 -15.10 -77.45
C GLN A 168 -6.03 -16.33 -78.24
N ALA A 169 -6.60 -17.34 -77.58
CA ALA A 169 -7.15 -18.53 -78.23
C ALA A 169 -8.30 -18.17 -79.19
N ARG A 170 -9.19 -17.26 -78.78
CA ARG A 170 -10.29 -16.76 -79.65
C ARG A 170 -9.77 -15.95 -80.84
N LEU A 171 -8.81 -15.06 -80.61
CA LEU A 171 -8.21 -14.25 -81.68
C LEU A 171 -7.45 -15.10 -82.69
N SER A 172 -6.62 -16.03 -82.21
CA SER A 172 -5.88 -16.95 -83.08
C SER A 172 -6.80 -17.90 -83.85
N SER A 173 -7.90 -18.37 -83.25
CA SER A 173 -8.93 -19.13 -83.95
C SER A 173 -9.58 -18.31 -85.07
N ARG A 174 -9.95 -17.05 -84.82
CA ARG A 174 -10.47 -16.16 -85.87
C ARG A 174 -9.46 -15.92 -86.99
N LEU A 175 -8.20 -15.66 -86.66
CA LEU A 175 -7.12 -15.48 -87.65
C LEU A 175 -6.94 -16.69 -88.56
N ARG A 176 -7.02 -17.91 -88.00
CA ARG A 176 -6.93 -19.14 -88.80
C ARG A 176 -8.12 -19.31 -89.75
N GLN A 177 -9.32 -18.93 -89.33
CA GLN A 177 -10.54 -19.02 -90.16
C GLN A 177 -10.57 -18.01 -91.31
N THR A 178 -9.89 -16.87 -91.18
CA THR A 178 -9.82 -15.86 -92.26
C THR A 178 -8.76 -16.17 -93.33
N HIS A 179 -7.87 -17.14 -93.10
CA HIS A 179 -6.74 -17.46 -93.98
C HIS A 179 -6.99 -18.70 -94.86
N THR A 180 -8.23 -19.19 -94.89
CA THR A 180 -8.76 -20.20 -95.82
C THR A 180 -9.83 -19.56 -96.68
#